data_AF-A0A352W9A0-F1
#
_entry.id   AF-A0A352W9A0-F1
#
_cell.length_a   1.000
_cell.length_b   1.000
_cell.length_c   1.000
_cell.angle_alpha   90.00
_cell.angle_beta   90.00
_cell.angle_gamma   90.00
#
_symmetry.space_group_name_H-M   'P 1'
#
loop_
_entity.id
_entity.type
_entity.pdbx_description
1 polymer ?
#
loop_
_entity_poly.entity_id
_entity_poly.type
_entity_poly.pdbx_seq_one_letter_code
_entity_poly.pdbx_strand_id
1 'polypeptide(L)' 'RFGVPQDLIGTIIWLISDAAAFVNGIVVPVDGGFSAFWGV' A
#
# COMPACT_ATOMS: atom_id res chain seq x y z
N ARG A 1 -14.10 3.14 3.18
CA ARG A 1 -14.72 3.30 1.83
C ARG A 1 -14.13 2.26 0.90
N PHE A 2 -14.80 1.93 -0.21
CA PHE A 2 -14.11 1.18 -1.27
C PHE A 2 -12.99 2.03 -1.87
N GLY A 3 -11.89 1.36 -2.18
CA GLY A 3 -10.78 1.95 -2.90
C GLY A 3 -11.15 2.25 -4.35
N VAL A 4 -10.44 3.19 -4.95
CA VAL A 4 -10.43 3.45 -6.39
C VAL A 4 -9.02 3.20 -6.93
N PRO A 5 -8.84 2.92 -8.23
CA PRO A 5 -7.52 2.64 -8.79
C PRO A 5 -6.46 3.71 -8.49
N GLN A 6 -6.86 4.97 -8.38
CA GLN A 6 -5.98 6.10 -8.08
C GLN A 6 -5.33 6.02 -6.69
N ASP A 7 -5.95 5.30 -5.75
CA ASP A 7 -5.40 5.11 -4.40
C ASP A 7 -4.08 4.30 -4.42
N LEU A 8 -3.80 3.54 -5.49
CA LEU A 8 -2.58 2.75 -5.63
C LEU A 8 -1.37 3.58 -6.12
N ILE A 9 -1.61 4.70 -6.80
CA ILE A 9 -0.59 5.42 -7.57
C ILE A 9 0.56 5.89 -6.67
N GLY A 10 0.24 6.45 -5.50
CA GLY A 10 1.27 6.93 -4.56
C GLY A 10 2.18 5.81 -4.06
N THR A 11 1.60 4.67 -3.67
CA THR A 11 2.35 3.50 -3.21
C THR A 11 3.24 2.94 -4.30
N ILE A 12 2.75 2.86 -5.54
CA ILE A 12 3.54 2.38 -6.69
C ILE A 12 4.71 3.33 -6.96
N ILE A 13 4.47 4.64 -7.03
CA ILE A 13 5.52 5.64 -7.24
C ILE A 13 6.58 5.56 -6.14
N TRP A 14 6.16 5.42 -4.89
CA TRP A 14 7.10 5.24 -3.78
C TRP A 14 7.93 3.96 -3.93
N LEU A 15 7.30 2.82 -4.22
CA LEU A 15 7.98 1.52 -4.36
C LEU A 15 9.03 1.51 -5.50
N ILE A 16 8.81 2.26 -6.57
CA ILE A 16 9.75 2.34 -7.71
C ILE A 16 10.76 3.49 -7.58
N SER A 17 10.68 4.29 -6.52
CA SER A 17 11.56 5.44 -6.30
C SER A 17 12.77 5.08 -5.42
N ASP A 18 13.79 5.93 -5.45
CA ASP A 18 14.97 5.83 -4.56
C ASP A 18 14.60 5.85 -3.07
N ALA A 19 13.44 6.41 -2.71
CA ALA A 19 12.96 6.42 -1.32
C ALA A 19 12.66 5.01 -0.77
N ALA A 20 12.48 4.02 -1.64
CA ALA A 20 12.27 2.62 -1.28
C ALA A 20 13.52 1.75 -1.46
N ALA A 21 14.72 2.32 -1.65
CA ALA A 21 15.94 1.57 -2.00
C ALA A 21 16.33 0.45 -1.01
N PHE A 22 15.89 0.53 0.25
CA PHE A 22 16.14 -0.51 1.26
C PHE A 22 14.88 -1.33 1.62
N VAL A 23 13.78 -1.15 0.89
CA VAL A 23 12.52 -1.88 1.08
C VAL A 23 12.45 -3.01 0.07
N ASN A 24 12.59 -4.25 0.53
CA ASN A 24 12.47 -5.44 -0.31
C ASN A 24 11.69 -6.55 0.41
N GLY A 25 11.15 -7.50 -0.35
CA GLY A 25 10.54 -8.73 0.17
C GLY A 25 9.24 -8.56 0.96
N ILE A 26 8.62 -7.37 0.95
CA ILE A 26 7.39 -7.08 1.68
C ILE A 26 6.16 -7.00 0.77
N VAL A 27 4.98 -7.08 1.37
CA VAL A 27 3.68 -6.75 0.76
C VAL A 27 3.13 -5.51 1.47
N VAL A 28 2.81 -4.46 0.71
CA VAL A 28 2.23 -3.22 1.24
C VAL A 28 0.71 -3.24 1.03
N PRO A 29 -0.10 -3.37 2.09
CA PRO A 29 -1.55 -3.32 1.95
C PRO A 29 -2.02 -1.89 1.66
N VAL A 30 -2.83 -1.74 0.61
CA VAL A 30 -3.55 -0.50 0.28
C VAL A 30 -5.04 -0.82 0.27
N ASP A 31 -5.60 -1.02 1.45
CA ASP A 31 -6.92 -1.63 1.62
C ASP A 31 -7.86 -0.84 2.55
N GLY A 32 -7.48 0.37 2.93
CA GLY A 32 -8.26 1.20 3.86
C GLY A 32 -8.30 0.66 5.29
N GLY A 33 -7.32 -0.16 5.69
CA GLY A 33 -7.22 -0.73 7.04
C GLY A 33 -7.96 -2.05 7.20
N PHE A 34 -8.44 -2.66 6.11
CA PHE A 34 -9.20 -3.91 6.15
C PHE A 34 -8.37 -5.05 6.77
N SER A 35 -7.11 -5.22 6.36
CA SER A 35 -6.23 -6.26 6.91
C SER A 35 -5.83 -6.03 8.37
N ALA A 36 -5.98 -4.81 8.87
CA ALA A 36 -5.72 -4.46 10.27
C ALA A 36 -6.98 -4.58 11.16
N PHE A 37 -8.16 -4.77 10.56
CA PHE A 37 -9.41 -4.93 11.27
C PHE A 37 -9.71 -6.41 11.50
N TRP A 38 -10.01 -6.77 12.75
CA TRP A 38 -10.22 -8.16 13.15
C TRP A 38 -11.70 -8.62 13.12
N GLY A 39 -12.62 -7.76 12.68
CA GLY A 39 -13.99 -8.17 12.33
C GLY A 39 -15.05 -8.01 13.41
N VAL A 40 -14.77 -7.33 14.53
CA VAL A 40 -15.82 -6.90 15.49
C VAL A 40 -15.88 -5.40 15.65
#